data_AF-A0A842VPK2-F1
#
_entry.id   AF-A0A842VPK2-F1
#
_cell.length_a   1.000
_cell.length_b   1.000
_cell.length_c   1.000
_cell.angle_alpha   90.00
_cell.angle_beta   90.00
_cell.angle_gamma   90.00
#
_symmetry.space_group_name_H-M   'P 1'
#
loop_
_entity.id
_entity.type
_entity.pdbx_description
1 polymer ?
#
loop_
_entity_poly.entity_id
_entity_poly.type
_entity_poly.pdbx_seq_one_letter_code
_entity_poly.pdbx_strand_id
1 'polypeptide(L)'
;MDLSKPRTHSDLILYIWKIIDLPKILKDELAFHISFVLYLMNYDKAKKLIKTSLEKNLLIEHDGYLGLSSELEKKLEWWQKKRKTEIYS
;
A
#
# COMPACT_ATOMS: atom_id res chain seq x y z
N MET A 1 16.38 3.98 -0.62
CA MET A 1 15.19 4.60 0.03
C MET A 1 14.92 3.81 1.30
N ASP A 2 15.17 4.42 2.45
CA ASP A 2 14.84 3.83 3.75
C ASP A 2 13.35 4.03 4.02
N LEU A 3 12.59 2.94 4.02
CA LEU A 3 11.14 2.93 4.22
C LEU A 3 10.77 2.47 5.64
N SER A 4 11.73 2.41 6.56
CA SER A 4 11.47 2.13 7.98
C SER A 4 10.56 3.17 8.65
N LYS A 5 10.48 4.37 8.05
CA LYS A 5 9.57 5.45 8.45
C LYS A 5 8.98 6.09 7.19
N PRO A 6 7.71 5.82 6.83
CA PRO A 6 7.08 6.47 5.69
C PRO A 6 7.04 7.99 5.90
N ARG A 7 7.64 8.76 4.98
CA ARG A 7 7.76 10.22 5.08
C ARG A 7 6.76 10.95 4.18
N THR A 8 6.22 10.25 3.20
CA THR A 8 5.25 10.76 2.23
C THR A 8 4.01 9.87 2.17
N HIS A 9 2.94 10.40 1.56
CA HIS A 9 1.70 9.65 1.34
C HIS A 9 1.96 8.39 0.47
N SER A 10 2.78 8.52 -0.57
CA SER A 10 3.18 7.39 -1.42
C SER A 10 4.00 6.35 -0.67
N ASP A 11 4.90 6.78 0.23
CA ASP A 11 5.69 5.83 1.04
C ASP A 11 4.81 5.02 1.97
N LEU A 12 3.78 5.66 2.57
CA LEU A 12 2.85 4.97 3.44
C LEU A 12 2.03 3.94 2.68
N ILE A 13 1.52 4.27 1.49
CA ILE A 13 0.79 3.33 0.64
C ILE A 13 1.67 2.17 0.19
N LEU A 14 2.90 2.47 -0.22
CA LEU A 14 3.86 1.42 -0.59
C LEU A 14 4.21 0.52 0.60
N TYR A 15 4.36 1.09 1.81
CA TYR A 15 4.61 0.33 3.03
C TYR A 15 3.45 -0.61 3.37
N ILE A 16 2.21 -0.13 3.29
CA ILE A 16 1.01 -0.96 3.50
C ILE A 16 1.02 -2.15 2.52
N TRP A 17 1.26 -1.90 1.23
CA TRP A 17 1.29 -2.95 0.21
C TRP A 17 2.39 -3.99 0.39
N LYS A 18 3.55 -3.58 0.92
CA LYS A 18 4.63 -4.53 1.28
C LYS A 18 4.24 -5.52 2.36
N ILE A 19 3.30 -5.16 3.22
CA ILE A 19 2.83 -6.02 4.32
C ILE A 19 1.65 -6.87 3.87
N ILE A 20 0.69 -6.28 3.14
CA ILE A 20 -0.49 -6.99 2.64
C ILE A 20 -0.08 -8.05 1.59
N ASP A 21 0.89 -7.72 0.74
CA ASP A 21 1.42 -8.60 -0.32
C ASP A 21 0.35 -9.19 -1.26
N LEU A 22 -0.70 -8.39 -1.53
CA LEU A 22 -1.75 -8.70 -2.50
C LEU A 22 -1.70 -7.71 -3.67
N PRO A 23 -1.96 -8.17 -4.91
CA PRO A 23 -2.00 -7.29 -6.07
C PRO A 23 -3.18 -6.31 -6.01
N LYS A 24 -4.32 -6.77 -5.48
CA LYS A 24 -5.55 -6.00 -5.31
C LYS A 24 -6.26 -6.40 -4.03
N ILE A 25 -7.07 -5.49 -3.49
CA ILE A 25 -7.84 -5.68 -2.25
C ILE A 25 -9.14 -4.87 -2.31
N LEU A 26 -10.23 -5.37 -1.73
CA LEU A 26 -11.46 -4.58 -1.68
C LEU A 26 -11.26 -3.32 -0.83
N LYS A 27 -11.94 -2.24 -1.21
CA LYS A 27 -11.81 -0.93 -0.54
C LYS A 27 -12.04 -0.97 0.97
N ASP A 28 -13.12 -1.62 1.39
CA ASP A 28 -13.45 -1.74 2.82
C ASP A 28 -12.52 -2.71 3.54
N GLU A 29 -12.06 -3.76 2.88
CA GLU A 29 -11.05 -4.69 3.41
C GLU A 29 -9.71 -4.00 3.63
N LEU A 30 -9.30 -3.11 2.74
CA LEU A 30 -8.08 -2.32 2.91
C LEU A 30 -8.20 -1.39 4.12
N ALA A 31 -9.33 -0.70 4.28
CA ALA A 31 -9.58 0.13 5.45
C ALA A 31 -9.54 -0.71 6.74
N PHE A 32 -10.13 -1.91 6.72
CA PHE A 32 -10.09 -2.85 7.83
C PHE A 32 -8.66 -3.30 8.15
N HIS A 33 -7.87 -3.70 7.14
CA HIS A 33 -6.48 -4.11 7.32
C HIS A 33 -5.63 -3.00 7.93
N ILE A 34 -5.72 -1.78 7.39
CA ILE A 34 -4.98 -0.62 7.91
C ILE A 34 -5.29 -0.38 9.39
N SER A 35 -6.54 -0.59 9.80
CA SER A 35 -7.00 -0.24 11.15
C SER A 35 -6.85 -1.33 12.19
N PHE A 36 -7.18 -2.57 11.82
CA PHE A 36 -7.33 -3.66 12.78
C PHE A 36 -6.26 -4.74 12.63
N VAL A 37 -5.58 -4.80 11.48
CA VAL A 37 -4.47 -5.74 11.26
C VAL A 37 -3.13 -5.03 11.47
N LEU A 38 -2.97 -3.87 10.83
CA LEU A 38 -1.73 -3.10 10.87
C LEU A 38 -1.69 -2.06 12.00
N TYR A 39 -2.84 -1.77 12.62
CA TYR A 39 -2.98 -0.79 13.71
C TYR A 39 -2.38 0.60 13.39
N LEU A 40 -2.35 1.01 12.12
CA LEU A 40 -1.71 2.25 11.69
C LEU A 40 -2.56 3.49 12.02
N MET A 41 -3.88 3.35 11.92
CA MET A 41 -4.85 4.42 12.23
C MET A 41 -6.26 3.85 12.35
N ASN A 42 -7.19 4.58 12.97
CA ASN A 42 -8.58 4.15 13.05
C ASN A 42 -9.28 4.07 11.68
N TYR A 43 -10.43 3.39 11.64
CA TYR A 43 -11.13 3.05 10.40
C TYR A 43 -11.54 4.29 9.57
N ASP A 44 -12.02 5.35 10.22
CA ASP A 44 -12.39 6.58 9.52
C ASP A 44 -11.18 7.29 8.91
N LYS A 45 -10.04 7.30 9.61
CA LYS A 45 -8.78 7.83 9.04
C LYS A 45 -8.29 6.95 7.90
N ALA A 46 -8.43 5.63 7.98
CA ALA A 46 -8.08 4.73 6.90
C ALA A 46 -8.93 4.99 5.64
N LYS A 47 -10.24 5.17 5.77
CA LYS A 47 -11.10 5.57 4.64
C LYS A 47 -10.67 6.89 4.01
N LYS A 48 -10.34 7.88 4.85
CA LYS A 48 -9.83 9.18 4.38
C LYS A 48 -8.50 9.03 3.64
N LEU A 49 -7.58 8.23 4.17
CA LEU A 49 -6.32 7.91 3.52
C LEU A 49 -6.55 7.31 2.13
N ILE A 50 -7.41 6.29 2.03
CA ILE A 50 -7.74 5.61 0.76
C ILE A 50 -8.35 6.58 -0.24
N LYS A 51 -9.31 7.40 0.20
CA LYS A 51 -9.93 8.43 -0.65
C LYS A 51 -8.88 9.39 -1.21
N THR A 52 -8.02 9.94 -0.35
CA THR A 52 -6.94 10.84 -0.77
C THR A 52 -5.91 10.14 -1.66
N SER A 53 -5.65 8.84 -1.47
CA SER A 53 -4.77 8.07 -2.35
C SER A 53 -5.34 7.90 -3.76
N LEU A 54 -6.66 7.73 -3.88
CA LEU A 54 -7.35 7.69 -5.17
C LEU A 54 -7.29 9.06 -5.86
N GLU A 55 -7.60 10.14 -5.13
CA GLU A 55 -7.51 11.53 -5.64
C GLU A 55 -6.09 11.89 -6.13
N LYS A 56 -5.05 11.31 -5.52
CA LYS A 56 -3.64 11.50 -5.89
C LYS A 56 -3.12 10.49 -6.93
N ASN A 57 -3.97 9.62 -7.49
CA ASN A 57 -3.57 8.55 -8.42
C ASN A 57 -2.46 7.62 -7.86
N LEU A 58 -2.44 7.42 -6.54
CA LEU A 58 -1.55 6.44 -5.89
C LEU A 58 -2.19 5.07 -5.83
N LEU A 59 -3.52 5.03 -5.74
CA LEU A 59 -4.34 3.83 -5.89
C LEU A 59 -5.22 3.97 -7.13
N ILE A 60 -5.55 2.83 -7.75
CA ILE A 60 -6.49 2.73 -8.86
C ILE A 60 -7.62 1.81 -8.41
N GLU A 61 -8.86 2.23 -8.66
CA GLU A 61 -10.08 1.47 -8.35
C GLU A 61 -10.66 0.86 -9.62
N HIS A 62 -10.97 -0.44 -9.59
CA HIS A 62 -11.67 -1.16 -10.66
C HIS A 62 -12.58 -2.22 -10.04
N ASP A 63 -13.88 -2.17 -10.33
CA ASP A 63 -14.90 -3.08 -9.77
C ASP A 63 -14.85 -3.21 -8.24
N GLY A 64 -14.58 -2.11 -7.53
CA GLY A 64 -14.49 -2.07 -6.07
C GLY A 64 -13.18 -2.61 -5.48
N TYR A 65 -12.28 -3.12 -6.33
CA TYR A 65 -10.92 -3.52 -5.95
C TYR A 65 -9.94 -2.36 -6.14
N LEU A 66 -9.06 -2.20 -5.16
CA LEU A 66 -7.97 -1.25 -5.15
C LEU A 66 -6.65 -1.94 -5.48
N GLY A 67 -5.90 -1.38 -6.40
CA GLY A 67 -4.50 -1.72 -6.68
C GLY A 67 -3.61 -0.48 -6.59
N LEU A 68 -2.29 -0.70 -6.57
CA LEU A 68 -1.32 0.38 -6.71
C LEU A 68 -1.40 0.99 -8.11
N SER A 69 -1.04 2.26 -8.24
CA SER A 69 -0.74 2.83 -9.55
C SER A 69 0.50 2.17 -10.17
N SER A 70 0.60 2.21 -11.49
CA SER A 70 1.71 1.57 -12.23
C SER A 70 3.10 2.02 -11.74
N GLU A 71 3.24 3.28 -11.30
CA GLU A 71 4.51 3.77 -10.75
C GLU A 71 4.84 3.10 -9.40
N LEU A 72 3.88 2.99 -8.49
CA LEU A 72 4.08 2.37 -7.18
C LEU A 72 4.24 0.85 -7.29
N GLU A 73 3.53 0.20 -8.21
CA GLU A 73 3.65 -1.22 -8.50
C GLU A 73 5.09 -1.57 -8.94
N LYS A 74 5.67 -0.82 -9.87
CA LYS A 74 7.08 -0.97 -10.27
C LYS A 74 8.04 -0.82 -9.09
N LYS A 75 7.78 0.11 -8.17
CA LYS A 75 8.60 0.30 -6.95
C LYS A 75 8.46 -0.90 -6.00
N LEU A 76 7.27 -1.46 -5.87
CA LEU A 76 7.01 -2.65 -5.06
C LEU A 76 7.75 -3.87 -5.63
N GLU A 77 7.62 -4.11 -6.93
CA GLU A 77 8.30 -5.21 -7.62
C GLU A 77 9.82 -5.12 -7.50
N TRP A 78 10.39 -3.92 -7.69
CA TRP A 78 11.83 -3.70 -7.54
C TRP A 78 12.29 -4.05 -6.12
N TRP A 79 11.52 -3.63 -5.11
CA TRP A 79 11.84 -3.95 -3.72
C TRP A 79 11.71 -5.45 -3.42
N GLN A 80 10.67 -6.12 -3.92
CA GLN A 80 10.50 -7.56 -3.76
C GLN A 80 11.66 -8.33 -4.42
N LYS A 81 12.06 -7.97 -5.64
CA LYS A 81 13.22 -8.54 -6.35
C LYS A 81 14.51 -8.37 -5.56
N LYS A 82 14.78 -7.13 -5.10
CA LYS A 82 15.96 -6.82 -4.29
C LYS A 82 16.00 -7.67 -3.01
N ARG A 83 14.89 -7.77 -2.28
CA ARG A 83 14.80 -8.58 -1.06
C ARG A 83 15.03 -10.07 -1.32
N LYS A 84 14.53 -10.59 -2.44
CA LYS A 84 14.77 -11.98 -2.83
C LYS A 84 16.27 -12.22 -3.02
N THR A 85 16.98 -11.32 -3.71
CA THR A 85 18.44 -11.44 -3.85
C THR A 85 19.14 -11.42 -2.50
N GLU A 86 18.79 -10.51 -1.58
CA GLU A 86 19.45 -10.38 -0.26
C GLU A 86 19.20 -11.57 0.69
N ILE A 87 18.06 -12.26 0.58
CA ILE A 87 17.73 -13.42 1.43
C ILE A 87 18.38 -14.71 0.92
N TYR A 88 18.52 -14.84 -0.41
CA TYR A 88 19.01 -16.05 -1.06
C TYR A 88 20.47 -15.93 -1.58
N SER A 89 21.16 -14.81 -1.28
CA SER A 89 22.62 -14.64 -1.44
C SER A 89 23.37 -15.07 -0.18
#